data_AF-A0A536J7I7-F1
#
_entry.id   AF-A0A536J7I7-F1
#
_cell.length_a   1.000
_cell.length_b   1.000
_cell.length_c   1.000
_cell.angle_alpha   90.00
_cell.angle_beta   90.00
_cell.angle_gamma   90.00
#
_symmetry.space_group_name_H-M   'P 1'
#
loop_
_entity.id
_entity.type
_entity.pdbx_description
1 polymer ?
#
loop_
_entity_poly.entity_id
_entity_poly.type
_entity_poly.pdbx_seq_one_letter_code
_entity_poly.pdbx_strand_id
1 'polypeptide(L)'
;MITSTTPPAADPESSLRPRRYGIAIAVAALVVLALIASSILNYVYLDTIPGRASLYGLLTVALITLGTYILVRAYDRDRASRRKHLIRAGVLIGLGVLLWLLVIDVFLFTQSAGPGVAAICALACLPTTAFGLLVVRRMDRNHKEPWRLVLVAAAWGAIVATSLVVWGETIWEASAQRALVPGPGLDTSLAFMAGILEELAKGLAVLLLYLVMRNEFDDVVDGIVYGAAVGLGFNFLESISYMTNVYSIFSAEGFGWVAAGIQWYGRQVLGLFFGHATYTAFIGAGVGIARQLHGRRQKVLAIMAGFIVAIAGHFSWDAWATVFPIQNTLFGLVEIHLRTLIMTGPFTAALIALLLFGIRYEGQNLLEQMRKEAGTGQGAILPEEVPTLASPWQRLKQRLQAFQRAGPRGYLRVSRLQTAQLDLAMERWHRERKEIDTPLEAEQQLRQRVMELRHWVAA
;
A
#
# COMPACT_ATOMS: atom_id res chain seq x y z
N MET A 1 14.83 19.06 52.50
CA MET A 1 13.94 19.53 51.42
C MET A 1 14.71 19.46 50.12
N ILE A 2 14.54 18.37 49.37
CA ILE A 2 15.21 18.15 48.08
C ILE A 2 14.22 18.62 47.02
N THR A 3 14.53 19.76 46.40
CA THR A 3 13.77 20.34 45.29
C THR A 3 13.92 19.45 44.07
N SER A 4 12.86 18.70 43.73
CA SER A 4 12.73 17.99 42.46
C SER A 4 12.51 19.01 41.34
N THR A 5 13.56 19.38 40.63
CA THR A 5 13.42 20.01 39.32
C THR A 5 13.01 18.91 38.34
N THR A 6 11.70 18.69 38.18
CA THR A 6 11.16 18.04 36.98
C THR A 6 11.75 18.75 35.76
N PRO A 7 12.41 18.05 34.82
CA PRO A 7 12.73 18.66 33.54
C PRO A 7 11.43 19.15 32.91
N PRO A 8 11.43 20.29 32.20
CA PRO A 8 10.22 20.75 31.54
C PRO A 8 9.76 19.64 30.62
N ALA A 9 8.50 19.23 30.74
CA ALA A 9 7.86 18.44 29.71
C ALA A 9 8.08 19.19 28.39
N ALA A 10 8.87 18.60 27.49
CA ALA A 10 9.01 19.12 26.15
C ALA A 10 7.64 18.98 25.48
N ASP A 11 6.84 20.03 25.60
CA ASP A 11 5.67 20.26 24.77
C ASP A 11 6.19 20.38 23.33
N PRO A 12 5.94 19.41 22.43
CA PRO A 12 6.33 19.53 21.05
C PRO A 12 5.23 20.34 20.35
N GLU A 13 5.09 21.62 20.72
CA GLU A 13 4.50 22.60 19.82
C GLU A 13 5.44 22.71 18.60
N SER A 14 5.21 21.80 17.66
CA SER A 14 5.73 21.75 16.29
C SER A 14 5.31 22.98 15.47
N SER A 15 5.86 24.14 15.82
CA SER A 15 5.81 25.35 14.99
C SER A 15 6.44 25.15 13.60
N LEU A 16 7.12 24.02 13.40
CA LEU A 16 7.52 23.49 12.10
C LEU A 16 6.92 22.09 11.92
N ARG A 17 5.62 22.01 11.60
CA ARG A 17 5.11 20.80 10.93
C ARG A 17 6.02 20.56 9.73
N PRO A 18 6.72 19.41 9.63
CA PRO A 18 7.68 19.22 8.56
C PRO A 18 6.97 19.43 7.23
N ARG A 19 7.60 20.18 6.30
CA ARG A 19 7.06 20.58 4.98
C ARG A 19 6.28 19.47 4.25
N ARG A 20 6.62 18.20 4.53
CA ARG A 20 5.93 16.99 4.05
C ARG A 20 4.42 16.94 4.31
N TYR A 21 3.92 17.40 5.46
CA TYR A 21 2.46 17.39 5.70
C TYR A 21 1.75 18.41 4.82
N GLY A 22 2.39 19.55 4.52
CA GLY A 22 1.88 20.50 3.53
C GLY A 22 1.84 19.89 2.13
N ILE A 23 2.86 19.12 1.76
CA ILE A 23 2.89 18.37 0.49
C ILE A 23 1.78 17.31 0.46
N ALA A 24 1.60 16.53 1.51
CA ALA A 24 0.52 15.54 1.59
C ALA A 24 -0.87 16.17 1.45
N ILE A 25 -1.10 17.32 2.09
CA ILE A 25 -2.35 18.07 1.96
C ILE A 25 -2.53 18.60 0.54
N ALA A 26 -1.47 19.15 -0.08
CA ALA A 26 -1.54 19.64 -1.45
C ALA A 26 -1.83 18.51 -2.45
N VAL A 27 -1.20 17.35 -2.26
CA VAL A 27 -1.44 16.14 -3.05
C VAL A 27 -2.89 15.67 -2.88
N ALA A 28 -3.39 15.56 -1.65
CA ALA A 28 -4.78 15.20 -1.39
C ALA A 28 -5.78 16.20 -1.99
N ALA A 29 -5.50 17.50 -1.90
CA ALA A 29 -6.32 18.55 -2.50
C ALA A 29 -6.36 18.45 -4.03
N LEU A 30 -5.21 18.19 -4.66
CA LEU A 30 -5.12 18.00 -6.11
C LEU A 30 -5.93 16.78 -6.57
N VAL A 31 -5.92 15.71 -5.79
CA VAL A 31 -6.75 14.51 -6.05
C VAL A 31 -8.22 14.86 -5.98
N VAL A 32 -8.67 15.53 -4.91
CA VAL A 32 -10.07 15.96 -4.79
C VAL A 32 -10.48 16.88 -5.93
N LEU A 33 -9.62 17.81 -6.36
CA LEU A 33 -9.89 18.68 -7.51
C LEU A 33 -10.00 17.88 -8.82
N ALA A 34 -9.08 16.94 -9.05
CA ALA A 34 -9.15 16.04 -10.20
C ALA A 34 -10.44 15.22 -10.19
N LEU A 35 -10.88 14.78 -9.01
CA LEU A 35 -12.12 14.04 -8.85
C LEU A 35 -13.36 14.86 -9.13
N ILE A 36 -13.40 16.10 -8.63
CA ILE A 36 -14.50 17.02 -8.91
C ILE A 36 -14.56 17.32 -10.40
N ALA A 37 -13.42 17.66 -11.02
CA ALA A 37 -13.34 17.92 -12.45
C ALA A 37 -13.80 16.72 -13.28
N SER A 38 -13.29 15.52 -12.96
CA SER A 38 -13.69 14.27 -13.62
C SER A 38 -15.18 13.98 -13.44
N SER A 39 -15.74 14.20 -12.25
CA SER A 39 -17.17 14.00 -12.00
C SER A 39 -18.06 15.00 -12.75
N ILE A 40 -17.64 16.26 -12.85
CA ILE A 40 -18.33 17.28 -13.66
C ILE A 40 -18.30 16.89 -15.13
N LEU A 41 -17.14 16.49 -15.65
CA LEU A 41 -17.00 16.06 -17.04
C LEU A 41 -17.87 14.83 -17.34
N ASN A 42 -17.85 13.82 -16.46
CA ASN A 42 -18.74 12.67 -16.57
C ASN A 42 -20.22 13.08 -16.59
N TYR A 43 -20.62 13.97 -15.68
CA TYR A 43 -22.00 14.46 -15.61
C TYR A 43 -22.43 15.20 -16.88
N VAL A 44 -21.59 16.11 -17.39
CA VAL A 44 -21.92 16.95 -18.54
C VAL A 44 -21.91 16.16 -19.85
N TYR A 45 -20.99 15.21 -20.01
CA TYR A 45 -20.74 14.57 -21.31
C TYR A 45 -21.25 13.13 -21.44
N LEU A 46 -21.41 12.41 -20.33
CA LEU A 46 -21.73 10.97 -20.34
C LEU A 46 -22.99 10.65 -19.54
N ASP A 47 -23.32 11.49 -18.55
CA ASP A 47 -24.56 11.47 -17.78
C ASP A 47 -24.90 10.11 -17.13
N THR A 48 -23.88 9.36 -16.73
CA THR A 48 -24.03 8.05 -16.13
C THR A 48 -24.47 8.13 -14.66
N ILE A 49 -25.22 7.15 -14.17
CA ILE A 49 -25.62 7.06 -12.75
C ILE A 49 -24.39 7.10 -11.81
N PRO A 50 -23.30 6.35 -12.07
CA PRO A 50 -22.07 6.47 -11.31
C PRO A 50 -21.47 7.88 -11.36
N GLY A 51 -21.43 8.53 -12.53
CA GLY A 51 -20.92 9.89 -12.68
C GLY A 51 -21.70 10.92 -11.86
N ARG A 52 -23.03 10.83 -11.85
CA ARG A 52 -23.92 11.65 -11.00
C ARG A 52 -23.68 11.38 -9.51
N ALA A 53 -23.65 10.11 -9.11
CA ALA A 53 -23.43 9.72 -7.72
C ALA A 53 -22.08 10.27 -7.22
N SER A 54 -21.02 10.15 -8.02
CA SER A 54 -19.68 10.70 -7.77
C SER A 54 -19.69 12.22 -7.55
N LEU A 55 -20.33 12.97 -8.44
CA LEU A 55 -20.39 14.44 -8.34
C LEU A 55 -21.08 14.90 -7.05
N TYR A 56 -22.26 14.36 -6.76
CA TYR A 56 -23.03 14.74 -5.57
C TYR A 56 -22.36 14.27 -4.29
N GLY A 57 -21.72 13.10 -4.28
CA GLY A 57 -21.00 12.62 -3.11
C GLY A 57 -19.76 13.44 -2.81
N LEU A 58 -18.96 13.86 -3.81
CA LEU A 58 -17.82 14.75 -3.59
C LEU A 58 -18.25 16.12 -3.03
N LEU A 59 -19.34 16.69 -3.56
CA LEU A 59 -19.92 17.93 -3.04
C LEU A 59 -20.38 17.76 -1.58
N THR A 60 -21.03 16.65 -1.27
CA THR A 60 -21.49 16.33 0.09
C THR A 60 -20.31 16.19 1.05
N VAL A 61 -19.25 15.47 0.65
CA VAL A 61 -18.02 15.32 1.43
C VAL A 61 -17.36 16.68 1.68
N ALA A 62 -17.29 17.54 0.66
CA ALA A 62 -16.73 18.88 0.80
C ALA A 62 -17.53 19.74 1.80
N LEU A 63 -18.87 19.73 1.71
CA LEU A 63 -19.75 20.46 2.63
C LEU A 63 -19.65 19.93 4.07
N ILE A 64 -19.67 18.61 4.27
CA ILE A 64 -19.50 17.99 5.59
C ILE A 64 -18.14 18.34 6.18
N THR A 65 -17.07 18.27 5.36
CA THR A 65 -15.71 18.60 5.80
C THR A 65 -15.60 20.06 6.23
N LEU A 66 -16.13 20.98 5.41
CA LEU A 66 -16.14 22.41 5.71
C LEU A 66 -16.96 22.72 6.96
N GLY A 67 -18.18 22.18 7.06
CA GLY A 67 -19.06 22.35 8.22
C GLY A 67 -18.43 21.81 9.51
N THR A 68 -17.81 20.62 9.43
CA THR A 68 -17.12 20.02 10.59
C THR A 68 -15.92 20.84 11.01
N TYR A 69 -15.14 21.36 10.06
CA TYR A 69 -14.01 22.23 10.37
C TYR A 69 -14.44 23.53 11.06
N ILE A 70 -15.51 24.17 10.56
CA ILE A 70 -16.07 25.40 11.14
C ILE A 70 -16.60 25.12 12.55
N LEU A 71 -17.40 24.06 12.73
CA LEU A 71 -18.00 23.70 14.02
C LEU A 71 -16.95 23.40 15.09
N VAL A 72 -15.94 22.59 14.75
CA VAL A 72 -14.86 22.24 15.68
C VAL A 72 -14.03 23.48 16.05
N ARG A 73 -13.83 24.43 15.11
CA ARG A 73 -13.19 25.72 15.42
C ARG A 73 -14.05 26.63 16.28
N ALA A 74 -15.38 26.61 16.10
CA ALA A 74 -16.30 27.44 16.86
C ALA A 74 -16.49 26.93 18.30
N TYR A 75 -16.51 25.60 18.49
CA TYR A 75 -16.79 24.96 19.78
C TYR A 75 -15.53 24.80 20.66
N ASP A 76 -14.41 24.36 20.08
CA ASP A 76 -13.18 24.10 20.85
C ASP A 76 -12.20 25.27 20.79
N ARG A 77 -12.22 26.09 21.85
CA ARG A 77 -11.26 27.18 22.03
C ARG A 77 -9.86 26.66 22.37
N ASP A 78 -9.78 25.55 23.11
CA ASP A 78 -8.52 24.88 23.43
C ASP A 78 -7.89 24.21 22.19
N ARG A 79 -6.59 24.47 21.97
CA ARG A 79 -5.86 23.96 20.81
C ARG A 79 -5.72 22.44 20.82
N ALA A 80 -5.49 21.84 21.98
CA ALA A 80 -5.25 20.41 22.12
C ALA A 80 -6.53 19.61 21.86
N SER A 81 -7.64 20.04 22.46
CA SER A 81 -8.98 19.47 22.28
C SER A 81 -9.43 19.61 20.82
N ARG A 82 -9.26 20.79 20.23
CA ARG A 82 -9.55 21.04 18.81
C ARG A 82 -8.79 20.10 17.88
N ARG A 83 -7.48 19.90 18.13
CA ARG A 83 -6.66 18.98 17.33
C ARG A 83 -7.20 17.55 17.40
N LYS A 84 -7.54 17.07 18.60
CA LYS A 84 -8.10 15.73 18.81
C LYS A 84 -9.42 15.56 18.07
N HIS A 85 -10.29 16.56 18.11
CA HIS A 85 -11.58 16.53 17.41
C HIS A 85 -11.41 16.60 15.88
N LEU A 86 -10.51 17.44 15.36
CA LEU A 86 -10.20 17.47 13.92
C LEU A 86 -9.61 16.15 13.42
N ILE A 87 -8.76 15.48 14.20
CA ILE A 87 -8.23 14.15 13.82
C ILE A 87 -9.37 13.13 13.76
N ARG A 88 -10.23 13.08 14.79
CA ARG A 88 -11.39 12.18 14.81
C ARG A 88 -12.34 12.44 13.65
N ALA A 89 -12.65 13.72 13.39
CA ALA A 89 -13.46 14.14 12.26
C ALA A 89 -12.84 13.70 10.93
N GLY A 90 -11.55 13.94 10.72
CA GLY A 90 -10.85 13.51 9.51
C GLY A 90 -10.90 12.00 9.29
N VAL A 91 -10.73 11.20 10.35
CA VAL A 91 -10.86 9.74 10.28
C VAL A 91 -12.28 9.33 9.91
N LEU A 92 -13.31 9.90 10.55
CA LEU A 92 -14.71 9.56 10.28
C LEU A 92 -15.13 9.96 8.87
N ILE A 93 -14.73 11.15 8.41
CA ILE A 93 -14.97 11.61 7.03
C ILE A 93 -14.26 10.68 6.05
N GLY A 94 -12.99 10.33 6.30
CA GLY A 94 -12.25 9.39 5.45
C GLY A 94 -12.93 8.02 5.35
N LEU A 95 -13.42 7.47 6.47
CA LEU A 95 -14.21 6.23 6.48
C LEU A 95 -15.53 6.38 5.71
N GLY A 96 -16.21 7.52 5.86
CA GLY A 96 -17.43 7.82 5.11
C GLY A 96 -17.20 7.89 3.60
N VAL A 97 -16.10 8.52 3.16
CA VAL A 97 -15.68 8.57 1.75
C VAL A 97 -15.38 7.17 1.23
N LEU A 98 -14.61 6.37 1.97
CA LEU A 98 -14.28 5.00 1.58
C LEU A 98 -15.54 4.14 1.45
N LEU A 99 -16.48 4.24 2.41
CA LEU A 99 -17.74 3.51 2.34
C LEU A 99 -18.57 3.94 1.13
N TRP A 100 -18.65 5.24 0.87
CA TRP A 100 -19.40 5.76 -0.26
C TRP A 100 -18.82 5.31 -1.61
N LEU A 101 -17.49 5.36 -1.79
CA LEU A 101 -16.81 4.83 -2.98
C LEU A 101 -17.06 3.32 -3.13
N LEU A 102 -16.95 2.57 -2.04
CA LEU A 102 -17.23 1.13 -2.05
C LEU A 102 -18.68 0.82 -2.48
N VAL A 103 -19.66 1.64 -2.08
CA VAL A 103 -21.05 1.47 -2.51
C VAL A 103 -21.19 1.71 -4.02
N ILE A 104 -20.49 2.71 -4.58
CA ILE A 104 -20.47 2.95 -6.02
C ILE A 104 -19.85 1.76 -6.76
N ASP A 105 -18.72 1.26 -6.29
CA ASP A 105 -18.03 0.11 -6.86
C ASP A 105 -18.93 -1.15 -6.82
N VAL A 106 -19.53 -1.45 -5.66
CA VAL A 106 -20.49 -2.56 -5.52
C VAL A 106 -21.67 -2.38 -6.48
N PHE A 107 -22.24 -1.17 -6.56
CA PHE A 107 -23.31 -0.89 -7.51
C PHE A 107 -22.89 -1.22 -8.93
N LEU A 108 -21.73 -0.73 -9.40
CA LEU A 108 -21.18 -1.00 -10.73
C LEU A 108 -21.08 -2.51 -11.01
N PHE A 109 -20.53 -3.30 -10.08
CA PHE A 109 -20.34 -4.73 -10.31
C PHE A 109 -21.66 -5.52 -10.26
N THR A 110 -22.61 -5.09 -9.43
CA THR A 110 -23.95 -5.71 -9.41
C THR A 110 -24.79 -5.40 -10.64
N GLN A 111 -24.54 -4.29 -11.34
CA GLN A 111 -25.24 -3.97 -12.59
C GLN A 111 -24.90 -4.96 -13.71
N SER A 112 -23.65 -5.46 -13.75
CA SER A 112 -23.21 -6.39 -14.79
C SER A 112 -23.87 -7.75 -14.68
N ALA A 113 -23.80 -8.41 -13.52
CA ALA A 113 -24.20 -9.81 -13.37
C ALA A 113 -25.22 -10.07 -12.24
N GLY A 114 -25.70 -9.03 -11.58
CA GLY A 114 -26.55 -9.13 -10.41
C GLY A 114 -25.78 -9.34 -9.09
N PRO A 115 -26.43 -9.08 -7.94
CA PRO A 115 -25.76 -9.09 -6.63
C PRO A 115 -25.26 -10.47 -6.20
N GLY A 116 -25.97 -11.55 -6.55
CA GLY A 116 -25.57 -12.91 -6.20
C GLY A 116 -24.26 -13.33 -6.88
N VAL A 117 -24.11 -13.02 -8.17
CA VAL A 117 -22.88 -13.34 -8.91
C VAL A 117 -21.72 -12.50 -8.41
N ALA A 118 -21.91 -11.20 -8.23
CA ALA A 118 -20.89 -10.31 -7.69
C ALA A 118 -20.38 -10.78 -6.30
N ALA A 119 -21.28 -11.25 -5.43
CA ALA A 119 -20.92 -11.80 -4.13
C ALA A 119 -20.07 -13.08 -4.24
N ILE A 120 -20.42 -13.99 -5.16
CA ILE A 120 -19.64 -15.22 -5.42
C ILE A 120 -18.25 -14.87 -5.94
N CYS A 121 -18.15 -13.94 -6.91
CA CYS A 121 -16.86 -13.48 -7.42
C CYS A 121 -16.00 -12.87 -6.30
N ALA A 122 -16.57 -12.03 -5.44
CA ALA A 122 -15.86 -11.45 -4.30
C ALA A 122 -15.36 -12.51 -3.31
N LEU A 123 -16.22 -13.49 -2.97
CA LEU A 123 -15.86 -14.60 -2.10
C LEU A 123 -14.76 -15.50 -2.70
N ALA A 124 -14.72 -15.64 -4.04
CA ALA A 124 -13.68 -16.39 -4.72
C ALA A 124 -12.32 -15.67 -4.71
N CYS A 125 -12.29 -14.33 -4.81
CA CYS A 125 -11.05 -13.54 -4.80
C CYS A 125 -10.48 -13.29 -3.39
N LEU A 126 -11.31 -13.39 -2.35
CA LEU A 126 -10.91 -13.04 -0.98
C LEU A 126 -9.78 -13.94 -0.43
N PRO A 127 -9.82 -15.29 -0.56
CA PRO A 127 -8.77 -16.15 -0.03
C PRO A 127 -7.40 -15.92 -0.68
N THR A 128 -7.36 -15.76 -2.01
CA THR A 128 -6.12 -15.51 -2.77
C THR A 128 -5.54 -14.14 -2.44
N THR A 129 -6.38 -13.12 -2.32
CA THR A 129 -5.94 -11.76 -1.91
C THR A 129 -5.42 -11.76 -0.48
N ALA A 130 -6.13 -12.40 0.46
CA ALA A 130 -5.70 -12.52 1.86
C ALA A 130 -4.37 -13.28 1.97
N PHE A 131 -4.19 -14.33 1.18
CA PHE A 131 -2.93 -15.05 1.05
C PHE A 131 -1.83 -14.14 0.50
N GLY A 132 -2.11 -13.37 -0.57
CA GLY A 132 -1.20 -12.39 -1.14
C GLY A 132 -0.69 -11.39 -0.11
N LEU A 133 -1.60 -10.76 0.64
CA LEU A 133 -1.25 -9.79 1.68
C LEU A 133 -0.43 -10.42 2.81
N LEU A 134 -0.73 -11.67 3.18
CA LEU A 134 0.03 -12.43 4.17
C LEU A 134 1.45 -12.70 3.67
N VAL A 135 1.63 -13.11 2.41
CA VAL A 135 2.94 -13.35 1.80
C VAL A 135 3.75 -12.05 1.74
N VAL A 136 3.18 -10.98 1.20
CA VAL A 136 3.85 -9.68 1.05
C VAL A 136 4.31 -9.16 2.40
N ARG A 137 3.44 -9.17 3.43
CA ARG A 137 3.81 -8.75 4.78
C ARG A 137 4.92 -9.61 5.40
N ARG A 138 5.09 -10.86 4.96
CA ARG A 138 6.13 -11.77 5.45
C ARG A 138 7.43 -11.68 4.64
N MET A 139 7.46 -10.89 3.57
CA MET A 139 8.67 -10.62 2.80
C MET A 139 9.67 -9.85 3.65
N ASP A 140 9.21 -8.91 4.48
CA ASP A 140 10.06 -8.35 5.51
C ASP A 140 10.26 -9.37 6.65
N ARG A 141 11.52 -9.80 6.79
CA ARG A 141 11.94 -10.81 7.74
C ARG A 141 12.40 -10.19 9.06
N ASN A 142 12.81 -8.93 9.04
CA ASN A 142 13.51 -8.23 10.11
C ASN A 142 12.55 -7.36 10.90
N HIS A 143 11.75 -6.53 10.22
CA HIS A 143 10.77 -5.67 10.84
C HIS A 143 9.41 -5.87 10.17
N LYS A 144 8.45 -6.45 10.89
CA LYS A 144 7.16 -6.79 10.26
C LYS A 144 6.24 -5.58 10.26
N GLU A 145 5.91 -5.11 9.06
CA GLU A 145 4.97 -4.01 8.89
C GLU A 145 3.65 -4.19 9.64
N PRO A 146 3.10 -3.14 10.27
CA PRO A 146 1.89 -3.26 11.05
C PRO A 146 0.70 -3.52 10.12
N TRP A 147 -0.12 -4.53 10.46
CA TRP A 147 -1.28 -4.92 9.65
C TRP A 147 -2.21 -3.76 9.30
N ARG A 148 -2.35 -2.79 10.21
CA ARG A 148 -3.15 -1.58 9.96
C ARG A 148 -2.72 -0.84 8.69
N LEU A 149 -1.42 -0.72 8.44
CA LEU A 149 -0.91 0.02 7.28
C LEU A 149 -1.00 -0.81 6.00
N VAL A 150 -0.70 -2.12 6.09
CA VAL A 150 -0.89 -3.06 4.97
C VAL A 150 -2.36 -3.10 4.53
N LEU A 151 -3.30 -3.14 5.48
CA LEU A 151 -4.73 -3.14 5.18
C LEU A 151 -5.23 -1.79 4.67
N VAL A 152 -4.71 -0.67 5.17
CA VAL A 152 -5.01 0.67 4.63
C VAL A 152 -4.48 0.80 3.19
N ALA A 153 -3.28 0.31 2.92
CA ALA A 153 -2.69 0.27 1.59
C ALA A 153 -3.56 -0.56 0.62
N ALA A 154 -3.95 -1.78 1.04
CA ALA A 154 -4.83 -2.63 0.27
C ALA A 154 -6.23 -2.01 0.07
N ALA A 155 -6.81 -1.40 1.10
CA ALA A 155 -8.11 -0.73 1.00
C ALA A 155 -8.06 0.47 0.05
N TRP A 156 -6.96 1.23 0.03
CA TRP A 156 -6.76 2.29 -0.95
C TRP A 156 -6.73 1.74 -2.36
N GLY A 157 -5.92 0.71 -2.61
CA GLY A 157 -5.85 0.06 -3.92
C GLY A 157 -7.20 -0.47 -4.37
N ALA A 158 -7.91 -1.13 -3.46
CA ALA A 158 -9.19 -1.77 -3.74
C ALA A 158 -10.33 -0.80 -3.98
N ILE A 159 -10.38 0.35 -3.30
CA ILE A 159 -11.57 1.22 -3.31
C ILE A 159 -11.25 2.56 -3.97
N VAL A 160 -10.18 3.22 -3.51
CA VAL A 160 -9.87 4.56 -3.98
C VAL A 160 -9.31 4.48 -5.39
N ALA A 161 -8.26 3.68 -5.61
CA ALA A 161 -7.59 3.65 -6.90
C ALA A 161 -8.49 3.12 -8.02
N THR A 162 -9.27 2.07 -7.77
CA THR A 162 -10.29 1.56 -8.70
C THR A 162 -11.34 2.61 -9.06
N SER A 163 -11.91 3.30 -8.07
CA SER A 163 -12.83 4.41 -8.32
C SER A 163 -12.18 5.54 -9.13
N LEU A 164 -10.93 5.93 -8.81
CA LEU A 164 -10.18 6.96 -9.56
C LEU A 164 -10.03 6.57 -11.04
N VAL A 165 -9.74 5.30 -11.29
CA VAL A 165 -9.45 4.74 -12.61
C VAL A 165 -10.70 4.65 -13.46
N VAL A 166 -11.80 4.09 -12.91
CA VAL A 166 -13.09 4.03 -13.62
C VAL A 166 -13.44 5.40 -14.20
N TRP A 167 -13.22 6.48 -13.45
CA TRP A 167 -13.58 7.81 -13.91
C TRP A 167 -12.61 8.38 -14.94
N GLY A 168 -11.30 8.19 -14.73
CA GLY A 168 -10.27 8.65 -15.66
C GLY A 168 -10.34 7.94 -17.00
N GLU A 169 -10.54 6.63 -16.98
CA GLU A 169 -10.64 5.79 -18.18
C GLU A 169 -11.92 6.06 -18.96
N THR A 170 -13.08 6.19 -18.30
CA THR A 170 -14.34 6.47 -19.01
C THR A 170 -14.24 7.78 -19.82
N ILE A 171 -13.61 8.83 -19.25
CA ILE A 171 -13.41 10.11 -19.96
C ILE A 171 -12.42 9.95 -21.11
N TRP A 172 -11.32 9.24 -20.86
CA TRP A 172 -10.32 9.01 -21.88
C TRP A 172 -10.89 8.19 -23.04
N GLU A 173 -11.58 7.10 -22.76
CA GLU A 173 -12.22 6.24 -23.74
C GLU A 173 -13.18 7.03 -24.63
N ALA A 174 -14.08 7.82 -24.03
CA ALA A 174 -15.00 8.67 -24.79
C ALA A 174 -14.30 9.73 -25.65
N SER A 175 -13.14 10.22 -25.24
CA SER A 175 -12.34 11.19 -25.99
C SER A 175 -11.57 10.51 -27.13
N ALA A 176 -10.94 9.38 -26.84
CA ALA A 176 -10.15 8.60 -27.78
C ALA A 176 -11.02 8.02 -28.90
N GLN A 177 -12.22 7.50 -28.58
CA GLN A 177 -13.18 7.01 -29.57
C GLN A 177 -13.67 8.10 -30.54
N ARG A 178 -13.63 9.38 -30.15
CA ARG A 178 -13.96 10.50 -31.04
C ARG A 178 -12.78 10.96 -31.90
N ALA A 179 -11.56 10.80 -31.39
CA ALA A 179 -10.35 11.30 -32.03
C ALA A 179 -9.63 10.27 -32.90
N LEU A 180 -9.80 8.98 -32.62
CA LEU A 180 -9.10 7.87 -33.25
C LEU A 180 -10.08 6.94 -33.97
N VAL A 181 -9.58 6.31 -35.03
CA VAL A 181 -10.32 5.26 -35.75
C VAL A 181 -10.18 3.93 -34.98
N PRO A 182 -11.24 3.10 -34.91
CA PRO A 182 -11.14 1.76 -34.33
C PRO A 182 -9.98 0.96 -34.92
N GLY A 183 -9.22 0.28 -34.05
CA GLY A 183 -8.06 -0.53 -34.41
C GLY A 183 -6.85 -0.31 -33.49
N PRO A 184 -5.67 -0.82 -33.88
CA PRO A 184 -4.51 -0.93 -32.99
C PRO A 184 -4.05 0.39 -32.34
N GLY A 185 -4.27 1.52 -33.02
CA GLY A 185 -3.94 2.84 -32.49
C GLY A 185 -4.83 3.25 -31.31
N LEU A 186 -6.14 3.01 -31.42
CA LEU A 186 -7.09 3.24 -30.32
C LEU A 186 -6.78 2.28 -29.16
N ASP A 187 -6.61 1.00 -29.45
CA ASP A 187 -6.33 -0.05 -28.47
C ASP A 187 -5.06 0.23 -27.66
N THR A 188 -3.97 0.59 -28.35
CA THR A 188 -2.71 0.96 -27.71
C THR A 188 -2.87 2.24 -26.88
N SER A 189 -3.68 3.20 -27.34
CA SER A 189 -3.95 4.42 -26.59
C SER A 189 -4.73 4.16 -25.29
N LEU A 190 -5.70 3.24 -25.31
CA LEU A 190 -6.44 2.82 -24.13
C LEU A 190 -5.53 2.10 -23.15
N ALA A 191 -4.75 1.11 -23.62
CA ALA A 191 -3.77 0.39 -22.79
C ALA A 191 -2.74 1.33 -22.13
N PHE A 192 -2.26 2.34 -22.87
CA PHE A 192 -1.29 3.29 -22.34
C PHE A 192 -1.88 4.18 -21.25
N MET A 193 -3.12 4.65 -21.44
CA MET A 193 -3.79 5.45 -20.42
C MET A 193 -4.22 4.63 -19.20
N ALA A 194 -4.65 3.39 -19.37
CA ALA A 194 -4.91 2.48 -18.25
C ALA A 194 -3.64 2.33 -17.39
N GLY A 195 -2.52 2.01 -18.04
CA GLY A 195 -1.19 1.97 -17.41
C GLY A 195 -0.86 3.21 -16.58
N ILE A 196 -1.09 4.41 -17.14
CA ILE A 196 -0.80 5.68 -16.46
C ILE A 196 -1.78 5.96 -15.32
N LEU A 197 -3.08 5.93 -15.59
CA LEU A 197 -4.09 6.35 -14.63
C LEU A 197 -4.10 5.42 -13.42
N GLU A 198 -4.02 4.12 -13.66
CA GLU A 198 -3.99 3.14 -12.60
C GLU A 198 -2.74 3.26 -11.72
N GLU A 199 -1.56 3.25 -12.31
CA GLU A 199 -0.32 3.24 -11.52
C GLU A 199 -0.12 4.58 -10.81
N LEU A 200 -0.62 5.70 -11.34
CA LEU A 200 -0.68 6.98 -10.62
C LEU A 200 -1.64 6.92 -9.43
N ALA A 201 -2.85 6.40 -9.62
CA ALA A 201 -3.87 6.27 -8.57
C ALA A 201 -3.39 5.36 -7.42
N LYS A 202 -2.70 4.26 -7.75
CA LYS A 202 -2.09 3.33 -6.79
C LYS A 202 -0.84 3.93 -6.14
N GLY A 203 0.07 4.51 -6.92
CA GLY A 203 1.31 5.10 -6.43
C GLY A 203 1.11 6.29 -5.49
N LEU A 204 0.00 7.01 -5.65
CA LEU A 204 -0.44 8.04 -4.72
C LEU A 204 -0.60 7.52 -3.28
N ALA A 205 -1.10 6.30 -3.10
CA ALA A 205 -1.22 5.68 -1.78
C ALA A 205 0.15 5.52 -1.13
N VAL A 206 1.12 5.03 -1.90
CA VAL A 206 2.50 4.81 -1.45
C VAL A 206 3.15 6.14 -1.07
N LEU A 207 2.96 7.19 -1.88
CA LEU A 207 3.46 8.53 -1.59
C LEU A 207 2.82 9.12 -0.33
N LEU A 208 1.51 8.95 -0.14
CA LEU A 208 0.82 9.42 1.06
C LEU A 208 1.28 8.68 2.30
N LEU A 209 1.45 7.36 2.24
CA LEU A 209 2.03 6.57 3.32
C LEU A 209 3.44 7.06 3.68
N TYR A 210 4.30 7.27 2.68
CA TYR A 210 5.64 7.83 2.89
C TYR A 210 5.63 9.24 3.50
N LEU A 211 4.70 10.11 3.10
CA LEU A 211 4.64 11.49 3.59
C LEU A 211 4.04 11.59 5.00
N VAL A 212 3.04 10.76 5.32
CA VAL A 212 2.26 10.83 6.55
C VAL A 212 2.77 9.87 7.62
N MET A 213 3.07 8.63 7.22
CA MET A 213 3.51 7.52 8.07
C MET A 213 5.00 7.20 7.90
N ARG A 214 5.81 8.26 7.70
CA ARG A 214 7.25 8.18 7.43
C ARG A 214 8.08 7.38 8.46
N ASN A 215 7.57 7.23 9.68
CA ASN A 215 8.22 6.50 10.77
C ASN A 215 8.01 4.98 10.67
N GLU A 216 7.16 4.54 9.74
CA GLU A 216 6.84 3.14 9.47
C GLU A 216 7.17 2.86 7.99
N PHE A 217 8.14 3.58 7.44
CA PHE A 217 8.54 3.52 6.04
C PHE A 217 10.04 3.84 5.98
N ASP A 218 10.83 2.80 6.14
CA ASP A 218 12.22 2.89 6.57
C ASP A 218 13.19 2.63 5.42
N ASP A 219 12.80 1.78 4.48
CA ASP A 219 13.67 1.37 3.38
C ASP A 219 12.93 0.89 2.10
N VAL A 220 13.67 0.19 1.23
CA VAL A 220 13.17 -0.37 -0.03
C VAL A 220 12.20 -1.52 0.19
N VAL A 221 12.44 -2.35 1.21
CA VAL A 221 11.62 -3.53 1.52
C VAL A 221 10.22 -3.07 1.94
N ASP A 222 10.13 -2.09 2.84
CA ASP A 222 8.85 -1.48 3.24
C ASP A 222 8.10 -0.90 2.04
N GLY A 223 8.83 -0.18 1.19
CA GLY A 223 8.29 0.36 -0.04
C GLY A 223 7.66 -0.72 -0.92
N ILE A 224 8.38 -1.82 -1.15
CA ILE A 224 7.89 -2.97 -1.91
C ILE A 224 6.66 -3.59 -1.24
N VAL A 225 6.68 -3.76 0.08
CA VAL A 225 5.58 -4.33 0.86
C VAL A 225 4.31 -3.48 0.73
N TYR A 226 4.41 -2.17 0.94
CA TYR A 226 3.27 -1.27 0.81
C TYR A 226 2.80 -1.15 -0.63
N GLY A 227 3.71 -1.03 -1.60
CA GLY A 227 3.35 -0.97 -3.01
C GLY A 227 2.63 -2.24 -3.48
N ALA A 228 3.13 -3.42 -3.12
CA ALA A 228 2.48 -4.69 -3.44
C ALA A 228 1.13 -4.82 -2.74
N ALA A 229 0.98 -4.36 -1.49
CA ALA A 229 -0.31 -4.37 -0.79
C ALA A 229 -1.36 -3.50 -1.50
N VAL A 230 -0.99 -2.31 -1.99
CA VAL A 230 -1.87 -1.47 -2.82
C VAL A 230 -2.25 -2.20 -4.11
N GLY A 231 -1.27 -2.77 -4.83
CA GLY A 231 -1.52 -3.50 -6.07
C GLY A 231 -2.41 -4.74 -5.89
N LEU A 232 -2.25 -5.48 -4.79
CA LEU A 232 -3.12 -6.61 -4.44
C LEU A 232 -4.56 -6.18 -4.14
N GLY A 233 -4.72 -5.05 -3.43
CA GLY A 233 -6.04 -4.46 -3.20
C GLY A 233 -6.73 -4.08 -4.52
N PHE A 234 -6.00 -3.41 -5.41
CA PHE A 234 -6.52 -3.06 -6.74
C PHE A 234 -6.93 -4.30 -7.53
N ASN A 235 -6.03 -5.30 -7.61
CA ASN A 235 -6.30 -6.57 -8.29
C ASN A 235 -7.55 -7.27 -7.73
N PHE A 236 -7.80 -7.20 -6.42
CA PHE A 236 -8.98 -7.81 -5.80
C PHE A 236 -10.28 -7.25 -6.39
N LEU A 237 -10.46 -5.93 -6.39
CA LEU A 237 -11.71 -5.34 -6.83
C LEU A 237 -11.86 -5.39 -8.35
N GLU A 238 -10.78 -5.15 -9.09
CA GLU A 238 -10.78 -5.23 -10.53
C GLU A 238 -11.08 -6.65 -11.02
N SER A 239 -10.56 -7.69 -10.35
CA SER A 239 -10.91 -9.08 -10.68
C SER A 239 -12.41 -9.33 -10.59
N ILE A 240 -13.08 -8.77 -9.57
CA ILE A 240 -14.54 -8.91 -9.42
C ILE A 240 -15.25 -8.23 -10.61
N SER A 241 -14.80 -7.03 -10.99
CA SER A 241 -15.33 -6.31 -12.16
C SER A 241 -15.21 -7.15 -13.43
N TYR A 242 -14.02 -7.66 -13.73
CA TYR A 242 -13.78 -8.49 -14.92
C TYR A 242 -14.58 -9.79 -14.88
N MET A 243 -14.62 -10.49 -13.74
CA MET A 243 -15.37 -11.74 -13.58
C MET A 243 -16.87 -11.53 -13.80
N THR A 244 -17.46 -10.48 -13.24
CA THR A 244 -18.88 -10.16 -13.40
C THR A 244 -19.20 -9.70 -14.82
N ASN A 245 -18.33 -8.92 -15.45
CA ASN A 245 -18.47 -8.48 -16.83
C ASN A 245 -18.47 -9.68 -17.80
N VAL A 246 -17.45 -10.54 -17.75
CA VAL A 246 -17.41 -11.71 -18.65
C VAL A 246 -18.50 -12.72 -18.34
N TYR A 247 -18.90 -12.86 -17.07
CA TYR A 247 -20.05 -13.68 -16.72
C TYR A 247 -21.30 -13.23 -17.48
N SER A 248 -21.58 -11.91 -17.45
CA SER A 248 -22.74 -11.34 -18.11
C SER A 248 -22.71 -11.50 -19.63
N ILE A 249 -21.53 -11.41 -20.25
CA ILE A 249 -21.38 -11.56 -21.70
C ILE A 249 -21.72 -12.99 -22.13
N PHE A 250 -21.22 -14.00 -21.40
CA PHE A 250 -21.36 -15.41 -21.76
C PHE A 250 -22.52 -16.13 -21.06
N SER A 251 -23.33 -15.43 -20.25
CA SER A 251 -24.41 -16.06 -19.49
C SER A 251 -25.52 -16.61 -20.37
N ALA A 252 -25.86 -15.91 -21.47
CA ALA A 252 -26.91 -16.32 -22.40
C ALA A 252 -26.58 -17.65 -23.11
N GLU A 253 -25.28 -17.92 -23.29
CA GLU A 253 -24.76 -19.15 -23.91
C GLU A 253 -24.55 -20.28 -22.90
N GLY A 254 -24.83 -20.05 -21.62
CA GLY A 254 -24.61 -21.02 -20.54
C GLY A 254 -23.15 -21.12 -20.06
N PHE A 255 -22.24 -20.27 -20.56
CA PHE A 255 -20.80 -20.31 -20.26
C PHE A 255 -20.33 -19.25 -19.26
N GLY A 256 -21.22 -18.41 -18.72
CA GLY A 256 -20.86 -17.30 -17.82
C GLY A 256 -19.93 -17.69 -16.67
N TRP A 257 -20.22 -18.80 -15.97
CA TRP A 257 -19.38 -19.26 -14.85
C TRP A 257 -18.01 -19.77 -15.29
N VAL A 258 -17.91 -20.38 -16.48
CA VAL A 258 -16.64 -20.83 -17.04
C VAL A 258 -15.78 -19.63 -17.39
N ALA A 259 -16.36 -18.61 -18.03
CA ALA A 259 -15.66 -17.37 -18.36
C ALA A 259 -15.15 -16.64 -17.10
N ALA A 260 -16.00 -16.52 -16.06
CA ALA A 260 -15.60 -15.95 -14.78
C ALA A 260 -14.49 -16.76 -14.10
N GLY A 261 -14.54 -18.08 -14.18
CA GLY A 261 -13.49 -18.97 -13.66
C GLY A 261 -12.14 -18.80 -14.35
N ILE A 262 -12.14 -18.64 -15.67
CA ILE A 262 -10.91 -18.35 -16.45
C ILE A 262 -10.32 -16.99 -16.05
N GLN A 263 -11.17 -15.97 -15.88
CA GLN A 263 -10.73 -14.65 -15.39
C GLN A 263 -10.15 -14.74 -13.98
N TRP A 264 -10.83 -15.44 -13.07
CA TRP A 264 -10.30 -15.68 -11.73
C TRP A 264 -8.94 -16.38 -11.79
N TYR A 265 -8.79 -17.43 -12.59
CA TYR A 265 -7.51 -18.13 -12.73
C TYR A 265 -6.40 -17.21 -13.23
N GLY A 266 -6.66 -16.45 -14.30
CA GLY A 266 -5.70 -15.52 -14.87
C GLY A 266 -5.26 -14.44 -13.89
N ARG A 267 -6.18 -13.86 -13.12
CA ARG A 267 -5.92 -12.69 -12.26
C ARG A 267 -5.55 -13.02 -10.82
N GLN A 268 -6.15 -14.06 -10.25
CA GLN A 268 -6.01 -14.44 -8.82
C GLN A 268 -5.07 -15.61 -8.58
N VAL A 269 -4.71 -16.38 -9.62
CA VAL A 269 -3.73 -17.47 -9.50
C VAL A 269 -2.44 -17.09 -10.21
N LEU A 270 -2.49 -16.85 -11.53
CA LEU A 270 -1.29 -16.52 -12.31
C LEU A 270 -0.85 -15.08 -12.08
N GLY A 271 -1.78 -14.14 -12.22
CA GLY A 271 -1.51 -12.70 -12.15
C GLY A 271 -1.33 -12.14 -10.73
N LEU A 272 -1.60 -12.92 -9.67
CA LEU A 272 -1.66 -12.40 -8.30
C LEU A 272 -0.39 -11.64 -7.88
N PHE A 273 0.78 -12.19 -8.22
CA PHE A 273 2.08 -11.55 -8.01
C PHE A 273 2.75 -11.06 -9.30
N PHE A 274 2.18 -11.37 -10.45
CA PHE A 274 2.74 -11.09 -11.78
C PHE A 274 2.02 -9.93 -12.49
N GLY A 275 1.20 -9.16 -11.79
CA GLY A 275 0.51 -7.98 -12.33
C GLY A 275 0.66 -6.77 -11.42
N HIS A 276 -0.46 -6.14 -11.05
CA HIS A 276 -0.49 -4.90 -10.27
C HIS A 276 0.33 -4.95 -8.98
N ALA A 277 0.39 -6.10 -8.29
CA ALA A 277 1.24 -6.27 -7.11
C ALA A 277 2.72 -5.99 -7.42
N THR A 278 3.22 -6.46 -8.57
CA THR A 278 4.60 -6.20 -9.02
C THR A 278 4.77 -4.77 -9.51
N TYR A 279 3.85 -4.26 -10.33
CA TYR A 279 3.97 -2.91 -10.90
C TYR A 279 3.99 -1.84 -9.81
N THR A 280 3.00 -1.85 -8.92
CA THR A 280 2.91 -0.86 -7.85
C THR A 280 4.04 -1.04 -6.81
N ALA A 281 4.58 -2.25 -6.66
CA ALA A 281 5.77 -2.47 -5.83
C ALA A 281 7.05 -1.81 -6.40
N PHE A 282 7.16 -1.57 -7.71
CA PHE A 282 8.25 -0.74 -8.25
C PHE A 282 8.13 0.72 -7.82
N ILE A 283 6.91 1.26 -7.76
CA ILE A 283 6.67 2.61 -7.20
C ILE A 283 7.09 2.62 -5.73
N GLY A 284 6.64 1.59 -4.99
CA GLY A 284 7.09 1.26 -3.64
C GLY A 284 8.61 1.32 -3.47
N ALA A 285 9.34 0.54 -4.25
CA ALA A 285 10.79 0.48 -4.25
C ALA A 285 11.42 1.84 -4.55
N GLY A 286 10.90 2.59 -5.53
CA GLY A 286 11.38 3.93 -5.87
C GLY A 286 11.26 4.92 -4.71
N VAL A 287 10.12 4.89 -3.99
CA VAL A 287 9.91 5.69 -2.77
C VAL A 287 10.81 5.23 -1.63
N GLY A 288 10.98 3.91 -1.45
CA GLY A 288 11.90 3.30 -0.51
C GLY A 288 13.37 3.67 -0.74
N ILE A 289 13.82 3.73 -1.99
CA ILE A 289 15.15 4.23 -2.35
C ILE A 289 15.23 5.73 -2.05
N ALA A 290 14.21 6.51 -2.40
CA ALA A 290 14.16 7.95 -2.12
C ALA A 290 14.18 8.29 -0.62
N ARG A 291 13.72 7.38 0.25
CA ARG A 291 13.84 7.52 1.70
C ARG A 291 15.31 7.69 2.11
N GLN A 292 16.18 6.84 1.57
CA GLN A 292 17.57 6.66 1.98
C GLN A 292 18.55 7.63 1.30
N LEU A 293 18.10 8.31 0.25
CA LEU A 293 18.91 9.31 -0.45
C LEU A 293 18.93 10.64 0.31
N HIS A 294 19.97 11.46 0.10
CA HIS A 294 20.07 12.79 0.71
C HIS A 294 19.60 13.90 -0.25
N GLY A 295 19.93 13.82 -1.54
CA GLY A 295 19.67 14.87 -2.51
C GLY A 295 18.23 14.88 -3.05
N ARG A 296 17.55 16.04 -3.02
CA ARG A 296 16.18 16.19 -3.52
C ARG A 296 16.01 15.71 -4.97
N ARG A 297 16.97 16.00 -5.85
CA ARG A 297 16.95 15.54 -7.25
C ARG A 297 16.97 14.02 -7.35
N GLN A 298 17.86 13.36 -6.59
CA GLN A 298 17.98 11.91 -6.58
C GLN A 298 16.70 11.24 -6.05
N LYS A 299 16.06 11.82 -5.02
CA LYS A 299 14.76 11.35 -4.51
C LYS A 299 13.68 11.37 -5.58
N VAL A 300 13.56 12.49 -6.28
CA VAL A 300 12.57 12.64 -7.36
C VAL A 300 12.87 11.65 -8.48
N LEU A 301 14.13 11.50 -8.88
CA LEU A 301 14.52 10.53 -9.92
C LEU A 301 14.19 9.08 -9.51
N ALA A 302 14.45 8.68 -8.26
CA ALA A 302 14.13 7.34 -7.77
C ALA A 302 12.61 7.07 -7.79
N ILE A 303 11.80 8.04 -7.34
CA ILE A 303 10.33 7.94 -7.39
C ILE A 303 9.85 7.85 -8.83
N MET A 304 10.33 8.75 -9.71
CA MET A 304 9.94 8.77 -11.12
C MET A 304 10.35 7.48 -11.84
N ALA A 305 11.52 6.92 -11.55
CA ALA A 305 11.95 5.64 -12.11
C ALA A 305 10.99 4.51 -11.71
N GLY A 306 10.56 4.47 -10.44
CA GLY A 306 9.56 3.51 -9.98
C GLY A 306 8.24 3.61 -10.74
N PHE A 307 7.72 4.83 -10.95
CA PHE A 307 6.53 5.07 -11.76
C PHE A 307 6.71 4.66 -13.23
N ILE A 308 7.82 5.05 -13.86
CA ILE A 308 8.09 4.73 -15.27
C ILE A 308 8.12 3.22 -15.48
N VAL A 309 8.80 2.46 -14.61
CA VAL A 309 8.87 1.01 -14.70
C VAL A 309 7.51 0.36 -14.46
N ALA A 310 6.75 0.85 -13.47
CA ALA A 310 5.40 0.37 -13.19
C ALA A 310 4.45 0.57 -14.37
N ILE A 311 4.41 1.79 -14.91
CA ILE A 311 3.57 2.16 -16.07
C ILE A 311 3.98 1.36 -17.29
N ALA A 312 5.28 1.21 -17.55
CA ALA A 312 5.77 0.43 -18.70
C ALA A 312 5.40 -1.05 -18.58
N GLY A 313 5.55 -1.63 -17.39
CA GLY A 313 5.15 -3.01 -17.12
C GLY A 313 3.65 -3.21 -17.32
N HIS A 314 2.84 -2.31 -16.78
CA HIS A 314 1.39 -2.39 -16.90
C HIS A 314 0.90 -2.18 -18.34
N PHE A 315 1.36 -1.12 -19.01
CA PHE A 315 1.09 -0.88 -20.42
C PHE A 315 1.46 -2.08 -21.30
N SER A 316 2.63 -2.70 -21.05
CA SER A 316 3.07 -3.85 -21.85
C SER A 316 2.13 -5.05 -21.72
N TRP A 317 1.53 -5.25 -20.55
CA TRP A 317 0.55 -6.31 -20.34
C TRP A 317 -0.75 -6.06 -21.11
N ASP A 318 -1.30 -4.85 -21.02
CA ASP A 318 -2.56 -4.49 -21.66
C ASP A 318 -2.42 -4.42 -23.19
N ALA A 319 -1.35 -3.78 -23.67
CA ALA A 319 -1.08 -3.69 -25.10
C ALA A 319 -0.90 -5.08 -25.70
N TRP A 320 -0.17 -5.97 -25.03
CA TRP A 320 0.01 -7.34 -25.51
C TRP A 320 -1.30 -8.13 -25.50
N ALA A 321 -2.07 -8.05 -24.42
CA ALA A 321 -3.36 -8.74 -24.30
C ALA A 321 -4.32 -8.34 -25.42
N THR A 322 -4.26 -7.09 -25.87
CA THR A 322 -5.12 -6.55 -26.92
C THR A 322 -4.62 -6.90 -28.33
N VAL A 323 -3.31 -6.78 -28.58
CA VAL A 323 -2.72 -7.04 -29.91
C VAL A 323 -2.59 -8.53 -30.22
N PHE A 324 -2.38 -9.36 -29.20
CA PHE A 324 -2.20 -10.80 -29.34
C PHE A 324 -3.25 -11.55 -28.50
N PRO A 325 -4.53 -11.53 -28.91
CA PRO A 325 -5.59 -12.21 -28.19
C PRO A 325 -5.41 -13.72 -28.27
N ILE A 326 -5.57 -14.38 -27.13
CA ILE A 326 -5.44 -15.83 -27.02
C ILE A 326 -6.66 -16.49 -27.66
N GLN A 327 -6.42 -17.35 -28.64
CA GLN A 327 -7.48 -18.09 -29.32
C GLN A 327 -8.01 -19.20 -28.42
N ASN A 328 -9.31 -19.50 -28.52
CA ASN A 328 -9.95 -20.58 -27.76
C ASN A 328 -9.59 -21.96 -28.34
N THR A 329 -8.33 -22.36 -28.14
CA THR A 329 -7.77 -23.64 -28.58
C THR A 329 -7.35 -24.48 -27.38
N LEU A 330 -7.08 -25.77 -27.59
CA LEU A 330 -6.51 -26.66 -26.56
C LEU A 330 -5.18 -26.14 -25.99
N PHE A 331 -4.48 -25.26 -26.73
CA PHE A 331 -3.23 -24.63 -26.31
C PHE A 331 -3.41 -23.30 -25.57
N GLY A 332 -4.63 -22.75 -25.50
CA GLY A 332 -4.90 -21.44 -24.90
C GLY A 332 -4.47 -21.35 -23.43
N LEU A 333 -4.57 -22.46 -22.67
CA LEU A 333 -4.03 -22.52 -21.31
C LEU A 333 -2.51 -22.34 -21.31
N VAL A 334 -1.77 -23.07 -22.15
CA VAL A 334 -0.30 -22.94 -22.25
C VAL A 334 0.08 -21.52 -22.65
N GLU A 335 -0.65 -20.93 -23.60
CA GLU A 335 -0.43 -19.56 -24.06
C GLU A 335 -0.63 -18.52 -22.95
N ILE A 336 -1.65 -18.66 -22.09
CA ILE A 336 -1.85 -17.77 -20.93
C ILE A 336 -0.63 -17.81 -19.99
N HIS A 337 -0.10 -19.00 -19.71
CA HIS A 337 1.06 -19.15 -18.81
C HIS A 337 2.33 -18.56 -19.43
N LEU A 338 2.59 -18.88 -20.70
CA LEU A 338 3.75 -18.36 -21.42
C LEU A 338 3.69 -16.85 -21.57
N ARG A 339 2.53 -16.29 -21.93
CA ARG A 339 2.33 -14.83 -22.00
C ARG A 339 2.59 -14.19 -20.65
N THR A 340 2.04 -14.72 -19.56
CA THR A 340 2.29 -14.21 -18.21
C THR A 340 3.78 -14.23 -17.90
N LEU A 341 4.44 -15.37 -18.09
CA LEU A 341 5.87 -15.52 -17.79
C LEU A 341 6.76 -14.60 -18.65
N ILE A 342 6.51 -14.50 -19.95
CA ILE A 342 7.35 -13.71 -20.86
C ILE A 342 7.14 -12.21 -20.64
N MET A 343 5.89 -11.75 -20.51
CA MET A 343 5.60 -10.32 -20.39
C MET A 343 5.90 -9.79 -18.99
N THR A 344 5.46 -10.52 -17.97
CA THR A 344 5.48 -10.01 -16.58
C THR A 344 6.59 -10.62 -15.74
N GLY A 345 7.13 -11.77 -16.16
CA GLY A 345 8.23 -12.43 -15.49
C GLY A 345 9.51 -11.60 -15.39
N PRO A 346 9.96 -10.87 -16.43
CA PRO A 346 11.12 -9.99 -16.31
C PRO A 346 10.96 -8.90 -15.26
N PHE A 347 9.78 -8.27 -15.19
CA PHE A 347 9.46 -7.26 -14.16
C PHE A 347 9.43 -7.90 -12.76
N THR A 348 8.76 -9.05 -12.62
CA THR A 348 8.67 -9.75 -11.33
C THR A 348 10.06 -10.21 -10.86
N ALA A 349 10.91 -10.71 -11.77
CA ALA A 349 12.28 -11.11 -11.46
C ALA A 349 13.15 -9.92 -11.04
N ALA A 350 13.04 -8.78 -11.73
CA ALA A 350 13.72 -7.54 -11.35
C ALA A 350 13.26 -7.03 -9.98
N LEU A 351 11.96 -7.10 -9.67
CA LEU A 351 11.43 -6.74 -8.36
C LEU A 351 11.94 -7.69 -7.26
N ILE A 352 11.95 -9.01 -7.52
CA ILE A 352 12.51 -10.00 -6.58
C ILE A 352 13.99 -9.70 -6.34
N ALA A 353 14.76 -9.37 -7.37
CA ALA A 353 16.16 -8.98 -7.21
C ALA A 353 16.33 -7.73 -6.34
N LEU A 354 15.49 -6.69 -6.55
CA LEU A 354 15.47 -5.50 -5.71
C LEU A 354 15.10 -5.82 -4.26
N LEU A 355 14.10 -6.67 -4.04
CA LEU A 355 13.69 -7.12 -2.71
C LEU A 355 14.82 -7.88 -2.00
N LEU A 356 15.47 -8.83 -2.67
CA LEU A 356 16.57 -9.60 -2.12
C LEU A 356 17.78 -8.71 -1.79
N PHE A 357 18.07 -7.73 -2.66
CA PHE A 357 19.09 -6.72 -2.39
C PHE A 357 18.72 -5.86 -1.19
N GLY A 358 17.48 -5.39 -1.10
CA GLY A 358 16.94 -4.62 0.03
C GLY A 358 17.09 -5.37 1.35
N ILE A 359 16.59 -6.61 1.43
CA ILE A 359 16.69 -7.47 2.61
C ILE A 359 18.15 -7.70 3.03
N ARG A 360 19.05 -7.88 2.05
CA ARG A 360 20.48 -8.07 2.34
C ARG A 360 21.10 -6.79 2.88
N TYR A 361 20.80 -5.64 2.27
CA TYR A 361 21.30 -4.34 2.67
C TYR A 361 20.81 -3.97 4.07
N GLU A 362 19.52 -4.07 4.32
CA GLU A 362 18.90 -3.87 5.64
C GLU A 362 19.54 -4.79 6.69
N GLY A 363 19.63 -6.10 6.41
CA GLY A 363 20.20 -7.06 7.34
C GLY A 363 21.67 -6.79 7.71
N GLN A 364 22.47 -6.28 6.78
CA GLN A 364 23.86 -5.87 7.04
C GLN A 364 23.92 -4.64 7.96
N ASN A 365 23.10 -3.63 7.70
CA ASN A 365 23.05 -2.42 8.51
C ASN A 365 22.51 -2.69 9.92
N LEU A 366 21.46 -3.51 10.05
CA LEU A 366 20.95 -3.93 11.35
C LEU A 366 22.01 -4.71 12.13
N LEU A 367 22.74 -5.63 11.49
CA LEU A 367 23.85 -6.33 12.15
C LEU A 367 24.91 -5.38 12.68
N GLU A 368 25.27 -4.36 11.90
CA GLU A 368 26.21 -3.33 12.34
C GLU A 368 25.68 -2.54 13.54
N GLN A 369 24.42 -2.11 13.52
CA GLN A 369 23.82 -1.39 14.66
C GLN A 369 23.71 -2.25 15.91
N MET A 370 23.35 -3.53 15.78
CA MET A 370 23.30 -4.46 16.90
C MET A 370 24.68 -4.66 17.53
N ARG A 371 25.75 -4.72 16.72
CA ARG A 371 27.14 -4.77 17.20
C ARG A 371 27.54 -3.47 17.91
N LYS A 372 27.20 -2.32 17.32
CA LYS A 372 27.46 -1.00 17.93
C LYS A 372 26.74 -0.86 19.28
N GLU A 373 25.48 -1.27 19.39
CA GLU A 373 24.72 -1.27 20.66
C GLU A 373 25.35 -2.23 21.69
N ALA A 374 25.69 -3.46 21.27
CA ALA A 374 26.34 -4.42 22.17
C ALA A 374 27.68 -3.90 22.71
N GLY A 375 28.45 -3.18 21.89
CA GLY A 375 29.72 -2.55 22.29
C GLY A 375 29.57 -1.43 23.31
N THR A 376 28.37 -0.85 23.50
CA THR A 376 28.15 0.19 24.53
C THR A 376 28.17 -0.34 25.96
N GLY A 377 27.95 -1.65 26.14
CA GLY A 377 27.84 -2.27 27.47
C GLY A 377 26.57 -1.90 28.26
N GLN A 378 25.59 -1.23 27.65
CA GLN A 378 24.36 -0.79 28.33
C GLN A 378 23.34 -1.91 28.57
N GLY A 379 23.59 -3.12 28.05
CA GLY A 379 22.80 -4.33 28.34
C GLY A 379 21.52 -4.51 27.51
N ALA A 380 21.18 -3.56 26.63
CA ALA A 380 19.99 -3.70 25.78
C ALA A 380 20.15 -4.82 24.75
N ILE A 381 21.28 -4.87 24.05
CA ILE A 381 21.67 -5.99 23.20
C ILE A 381 22.98 -6.55 23.73
N LEU A 382 23.04 -7.85 23.99
CA LEU A 382 24.26 -8.51 24.45
C LEU A 382 25.07 -9.07 23.27
N PRO A 383 26.42 -9.13 23.35
CA PRO A 383 27.26 -9.67 22.28
C PRO A 383 26.85 -11.08 21.82
N GLU A 384 26.43 -11.95 22.74
CA GLU A 384 25.96 -13.30 22.48
C GLU A 384 24.57 -13.36 21.80
N GLU A 385 23.79 -12.29 21.89
CA GLU A 385 22.47 -12.20 21.26
C GLU A 385 22.57 -11.80 19.79
N VAL A 386 23.65 -11.09 19.40
CA VAL A 386 23.82 -10.55 18.04
C VAL A 386 23.70 -11.63 16.95
N PRO A 387 24.37 -12.81 17.04
CA PRO A 387 24.21 -13.86 16.02
C PRO A 387 22.76 -14.33 15.90
N THR A 388 22.06 -14.47 17.04
CA THR A 388 20.66 -14.89 17.06
C THR A 388 19.75 -13.85 16.43
N LEU A 389 19.92 -12.58 16.80
CA LEU A 389 19.11 -11.49 16.29
C LEU A 389 19.31 -11.26 14.79
N ALA A 390 20.52 -11.51 14.28
CA ALA A 390 20.85 -11.38 12.86
C ALA A 390 20.21 -12.44 11.96
N SER A 391 19.77 -13.58 12.51
CA SER A 391 19.22 -14.69 11.72
C SER A 391 17.73 -14.92 12.04
N PRO A 392 16.81 -14.73 11.06
CA PRO A 392 15.38 -15.01 11.25
C PRO A 392 15.11 -16.44 11.74
N TRP A 393 15.88 -17.41 11.27
CA TRP A 393 15.77 -18.81 11.66
C TRP A 393 16.23 -19.06 13.10
N GLN A 394 17.29 -18.39 13.55
CA GLN A 394 17.74 -18.49 14.94
C GLN A 394 16.76 -17.80 15.89
N ARG A 395 16.21 -16.64 15.49
CA ARG A 395 15.10 -15.99 16.22
C ARG A 395 13.91 -16.94 16.37
N LEU A 396 13.48 -17.58 15.28
CA LEU A 396 12.38 -18.55 15.32
C LEU A 396 12.70 -19.75 16.22
N LYS A 397 13.91 -20.32 16.11
CA LYS A 397 14.36 -21.43 16.95
C LYS A 397 14.28 -21.09 18.43
N GLN A 398 14.79 -19.92 18.85
CA GLN A 398 14.68 -19.48 20.25
C GLN A 398 13.23 -19.27 20.70
N ARG A 399 12.37 -18.70 19.84
CA ARG A 399 10.94 -18.55 20.16
C ARG A 399 10.25 -19.89 20.34
N LEU A 400 10.56 -20.88 19.49
CA LEU A 400 10.02 -22.24 19.60
C LEU A 400 10.54 -22.98 20.83
N GLN A 401 11.81 -22.79 21.20
CA GLN A 401 12.36 -23.32 22.45
C GLN A 401 11.68 -22.70 23.68
N ALA A 402 11.43 -21.39 23.65
CA ALA A 402 10.67 -20.70 24.70
C ALA A 402 9.20 -21.17 24.76
N PHE A 403 8.61 -21.50 23.60
CA PHE A 403 7.29 -22.12 23.54
C PHE A 403 7.26 -23.49 24.21
N GLN A 404 8.27 -24.33 23.95
CA GLN A 404 8.36 -25.66 24.57
C GLN A 404 8.51 -25.58 26.10
N ARG A 405 9.21 -24.55 26.62
CA ARG A 405 9.45 -24.38 28.06
C ARG A 405 8.29 -23.71 28.81
N ALA A 406 7.66 -22.69 28.22
CA ALA A 406 6.70 -21.81 28.90
C ALA A 406 5.43 -21.52 28.08
N GLY A 407 5.14 -22.35 27.07
CA GLY A 407 3.95 -22.27 26.25
C GLY A 407 3.85 -20.99 25.40
N PRO A 408 2.63 -20.60 24.97
CA PRO A 408 2.39 -19.40 24.17
C PRO A 408 2.95 -18.13 24.80
N ARG A 409 2.92 -18.03 26.14
CA ARG A 409 3.45 -16.86 26.87
C ARG A 409 4.96 -16.74 26.71
N GLY A 410 5.71 -17.84 26.79
CA GLY A 410 7.15 -17.87 26.54
C GLY A 410 7.51 -17.40 25.13
N TYR A 411 6.81 -17.92 24.12
CA TYR A 411 6.97 -17.48 22.72
C TYR A 411 6.76 -15.97 22.58
N LEU A 412 5.67 -15.45 23.13
CA LEU A 412 5.31 -14.04 23.02
C LEU A 412 6.30 -13.12 23.74
N ARG A 413 6.78 -13.50 24.93
CA ARG A 413 7.79 -12.73 25.67
C ARG A 413 9.10 -12.61 24.89
N VAL A 414 9.64 -13.73 24.40
CA VAL A 414 10.86 -13.74 23.57
C VAL A 414 10.65 -13.00 22.25
N SER A 415 9.50 -13.18 21.60
CA SER A 415 9.18 -12.45 20.37
C SER A 415 9.11 -10.94 20.61
N ARG A 416 8.52 -10.47 21.73
CA ARG A 416 8.45 -9.05 22.08
C ARG A 416 9.82 -8.46 22.38
N LEU A 417 10.66 -9.16 23.14
CA LEU A 417 12.03 -8.75 23.42
C LEU A 417 12.83 -8.59 22.12
N GLN A 418 12.84 -9.62 21.27
CA GLN A 418 13.57 -9.59 20.01
C GLN A 418 13.05 -8.50 19.06
N THR A 419 11.74 -8.23 19.06
CA THR A 419 11.16 -7.14 18.26
C THR A 419 11.67 -5.79 18.78
N ALA A 420 11.58 -5.53 20.09
CA ALA A 420 12.07 -4.29 20.67
C ALA A 420 13.59 -4.06 20.44
N GLN A 421 14.39 -5.14 20.41
CA GLN A 421 15.81 -5.07 20.08
C GLN A 421 16.05 -4.69 18.62
N LEU A 422 15.23 -5.18 17.70
CA LEU A 422 15.29 -4.82 16.28
C LEU A 422 14.81 -3.38 16.07
N ASP A 423 13.74 -2.96 16.75
CA ASP A 423 13.24 -1.58 16.71
C ASP A 423 14.32 -0.59 17.18
N LEU A 424 15.08 -0.94 18.25
CA LEU A 424 16.22 -0.15 18.71
C LEU A 424 17.34 -0.08 17.66
N ALA A 425 17.67 -1.20 17.03
CA ALA A 425 18.69 -1.24 15.98
C ALA A 425 18.28 -0.43 14.74
N MET A 426 17.00 -0.49 14.36
CA MET A 426 16.41 0.28 13.26
C MET A 426 16.45 1.78 13.55
N GLU A 427 16.00 2.21 14.74
CA GLU A 427 16.06 3.61 15.17
C GLU A 427 17.50 4.15 15.17
N ARG A 428 18.47 3.36 15.62
CA ARG A 428 19.90 3.74 15.54
C ARG A 428 20.37 3.91 14.10
N TRP A 429 19.92 3.06 13.18
CA TRP A 429 20.25 3.17 11.76
C TRP A 429 19.65 4.44 11.14
N HIS A 430 18.41 4.81 11.49
CA HIS A 430 17.80 6.08 11.08
C HIS A 430 18.61 7.29 11.55
N ARG A 431 19.07 7.28 12.81
CA ARG A 431 19.89 8.37 13.36
C ARG A 431 21.23 8.52 12.66
N GLU A 432 21.89 7.41 12.33
CA GLU A 432 23.14 7.43 11.57
C GLU A 432 22.94 8.06 10.17
N ARG A 433 21.79 7.82 9.55
CA ARG A 433 21.37 8.46 8.28
C ARG A 433 20.81 9.87 8.44
N LYS A 434 20.79 10.43 9.66
CA LYS A 434 20.23 11.74 10.02
C LYS A 434 18.74 11.89 9.70
N GLU A 435 18.01 10.77 9.79
CA GLU A 435 16.57 10.70 9.58
C GLU A 435 15.82 10.94 10.90
N ILE A 436 15.87 12.17 11.40
CA ILE A 436 15.31 12.53 12.72
C ILE A 436 13.80 12.78 12.62
N ASP A 437 13.04 11.70 12.38
CA ASP A 437 11.58 11.73 12.30
C ASP A 437 10.88 11.37 13.63
N THR A 438 11.64 10.80 14.56
CA THR A 438 11.25 10.45 15.93
C THR A 438 11.84 11.44 16.95
N PRO A 439 11.28 11.55 18.17
CA PRO A 439 11.83 12.39 19.23
C PRO A 439 13.30 12.04 19.53
N LEU A 440 14.11 13.03 19.93
CA LEU A 440 15.53 12.79 20.26
C LEU A 440 15.72 11.72 21.35
N GLU A 441 14.73 11.55 22.23
CA GLU A 441 14.72 10.56 23.31
C GLU A 441 14.31 9.14 22.85
N ALA A 442 13.81 8.96 21.62
CA ALA A 442 13.24 7.69 21.16
C ALA A 442 14.21 6.51 21.28
N GLU A 443 15.49 6.71 20.95
CA GLU A 443 16.52 5.69 21.14
C GLU A 443 16.63 5.25 22.62
N GLN A 444 16.61 6.19 23.55
CA GLN A 444 16.72 5.90 24.98
C GLN A 444 15.44 5.26 25.54
N GLN A 445 14.27 5.66 25.04
CA GLN A 445 12.99 5.03 25.37
C GLN A 445 12.93 3.58 24.87
N LEU A 446 13.37 3.31 23.63
CA LEU A 446 13.48 1.95 23.09
C LEU A 446 14.47 1.12 23.88
N ARG A 447 15.61 1.70 24.27
CA ARG A 447 16.59 1.04 25.13
C ARG A 447 16.00 0.64 26.48
N GLN A 448 15.31 1.56 27.16
CA GLN A 448 14.62 1.27 28.41
C GLN A 448 13.56 0.17 28.22
N ARG A 449 12.81 0.22 27.12
CA ARG A 449 11.81 -0.79 26.79
C ARG A 449 12.41 -2.19 26.63
N VAL A 450 13.56 -2.30 25.98
CA VAL A 450 14.30 -3.57 25.86
C VAL A 450 14.71 -4.08 27.24
N MET A 451 15.23 -3.20 28.10
CA MET A 451 15.64 -3.57 29.46
C MET A 451 14.45 -4.04 30.31
N GLU A 452 13.29 -3.37 30.24
CA GLU A 452 12.07 -3.84 30.90
C GLU A 452 11.68 -5.25 30.44
N LEU A 453 11.61 -5.46 29.13
CA LEU A 453 11.20 -6.75 28.55
C LEU A 453 12.17 -7.87 28.90
N ARG A 454 13.47 -7.57 29.04
CA ARG A 454 14.49 -8.53 29.46
C ARG A 454 14.20 -9.09 30.85
N HIS A 455 13.85 -8.23 31.81
CA HIS A 455 13.48 -8.68 33.17
C HIS A 455 12.29 -9.65 33.14
N TRP A 456 11.30 -9.41 32.28
CA TRP A 456 10.14 -10.28 32.12
C TRP A 456 10.43 -11.62 31.41
N VAL A 457 11.52 -11.72 30.66
CA VAL A 457 11.97 -12.99 30.05
C VAL A 457 12.80 -13.80 31.02
N ALA A 458 13.56 -13.14 31.90
CA ALA A 458 14.37 -13.79 32.93
C ALA A 458 13.52 -14.34 34.11
N ALA A 459 12.36 -13.72 34.37
CA ALA A 459 11.38 -14.14 35.38
C ALA A 459 10.29 -15.06 34.81
#